data_AF-A0A498M0P8-F1
#
_entry.id   AF-A0A498M0P8-F1
#
_cell.length_a   1.000
_cell.length_b   1.000
_cell.length_c   1.000
_cell.angle_alpha   90.00
_cell.angle_beta   90.00
_cell.angle_gamma   90.00
#
_symmetry.space_group_name_H-M   'P 1'
#
loop_
_entity.id
_entity.type
_entity.pdbx_description
1 polymer ?
#
loop_
_entity_poly.entity_id
_entity_poly.type
_entity_poly.pdbx_seq_one_letter_code
_entity_poly.pdbx_strand_id
1 'polypeptide(L)'
;MDVCSESRLGHRAYGVLRASLGQNEGAHRKKQRWGCFFINNSWCDERNLHSIKSFCSPDLEFHMLLCQPFWLPREFTAIIITAVYIPPQANTDQALKELYGHISEQETVYPDAAFIVAGDFNKANLRTIAPRFFQHITINTCGDRALDHCYSPFWDAYRSFPRPPFGKSDHLSILLLPAYRQKLKREAPALREIQCWSDHSDAILQDCFDHVDWDMFRAASDDDIEAYSRHSYVFHQEVCRRRSADKNNPHLPQPKTMD
;
A
#
# COMPACT_ATOMS: atom_id res chain seq x y z
N MET A 1 26.48 10.02 -0.96
CA MET A 1 26.64 9.36 -2.27
C MET A 1 25.44 9.76 -3.10
N ASP A 2 25.71 10.41 -4.22
CA ASP A 2 24.87 11.44 -4.80
C ASP A 2 23.54 10.92 -5.38
N VAL A 3 22.45 11.50 -4.87
CA VAL A 3 21.13 11.45 -5.50
C VAL A 3 21.22 12.27 -6.79
N CYS A 4 21.48 11.61 -7.91
CA CYS A 4 21.62 12.29 -9.19
C CYS A 4 20.24 12.66 -9.74
N SER A 5 19.84 13.91 -9.48
CA SER A 5 18.81 14.72 -10.15
C SER A 5 17.37 14.19 -10.20
N GLU A 6 16.49 14.86 -9.44
CA GLU A 6 15.09 15.08 -9.82
C GLU A 6 15.03 15.61 -11.26
N SER A 7 14.67 14.76 -12.23
CA SER A 7 14.28 15.22 -13.56
C SER A 7 12.76 15.26 -13.65
N ARG A 8 12.21 16.44 -13.37
CA ARG A 8 10.78 16.76 -13.49
C ARG A 8 10.36 16.68 -14.96
N LEU A 9 9.77 15.57 -15.36
CA LEU A 9 8.90 15.53 -16.54
C LEU A 9 7.47 15.78 -16.05
N GLY A 10 7.04 17.04 -16.15
CA GLY A 10 5.73 17.49 -15.73
C GLY A 10 4.61 16.89 -16.56
N HIS A 11 4.11 15.72 -16.15
CA HIS A 11 2.73 15.33 -16.35
C HIS A 11 2.04 15.51 -14.99
N ARG A 12 1.18 16.54 -14.84
CA ARG A 12 0.53 16.91 -13.56
C ARG A 12 -0.18 15.75 -12.83
N ALA A 13 -0.44 14.64 -13.50
CA ALA A 13 -1.09 13.46 -12.95
C ALA A 13 -0.17 12.43 -12.28
N TYR A 14 1.15 12.42 -12.54
CA TYR A 14 2.06 11.40 -12.01
C TYR A 14 3.33 12.00 -11.41
N GLY A 15 3.72 11.50 -10.25
CA GLY A 15 5.05 11.64 -9.68
C GLY A 15 5.95 10.55 -10.26
N VAL A 16 7.11 10.95 -10.77
CA VAL A 16 8.07 10.01 -11.36
C VAL A 16 9.28 9.94 -10.44
N LEU A 17 9.46 8.81 -9.75
CA LEU A 17 10.68 8.55 -9.01
C LEU A 17 11.58 7.66 -9.87
N ARG A 18 12.70 8.23 -10.33
CA ARG A 18 13.75 7.49 -11.03
C ARG A 18 14.80 7.08 -10.02
N ALA A 19 15.07 5.78 -9.92
CA ALA A 19 16.21 5.28 -9.19
C ALA A 19 17.28 4.84 -10.19
N SER A 20 18.46 5.44 -10.11
CA SER A 20 19.65 4.86 -10.74
C SER A 20 20.04 3.63 -9.95
N LEU A 21 19.96 2.44 -10.55
CA LEU A 21 20.49 1.22 -9.95
C LEU A 21 21.98 1.15 -10.33
N GLY A 22 22.80 1.89 -9.58
CA GLY A 22 24.26 1.74 -9.55
C GLY A 22 25.11 2.92 -10.10
N GLN A 23 26.10 3.33 -9.29
CA GLN A 23 27.40 3.82 -9.73
C GLN A 23 28.46 2.99 -9.00
N ASN A 24 29.34 2.31 -9.73
CA ASN A 24 30.59 1.79 -9.18
C ASN A 24 31.73 2.57 -9.84
N GLU A 25 32.56 3.22 -9.03
CA GLU A 25 33.80 3.86 -9.47
C GLU A 25 34.81 2.78 -9.84
N GLY A 26 34.91 2.51 -11.13
CA GLY A 26 35.89 1.62 -11.72
C GLY A 26 35.92 1.85 -13.22
N ALA A 27 37.11 2.06 -13.77
CA ALA A 27 37.37 2.59 -15.10
C ALA A 27 36.94 1.66 -16.26
N HIS A 28 35.64 1.36 -16.39
CA HIS A 28 34.99 0.88 -17.61
C HIS A 28 33.52 1.29 -17.54
N ARG A 29 33.06 2.12 -18.49
CA ARG A 29 31.65 2.54 -18.62
C ARG A 29 30.74 1.32 -18.78
N LYS A 30 30.25 0.75 -17.67
CA LYS A 30 29.16 -0.23 -17.67
C LYS A 30 27.84 0.51 -17.80
N LYS A 31 26.93 -0.03 -18.63
CA LYS A 31 25.56 0.49 -18.85
C LYS A 31 24.86 0.63 -17.49
N GLN A 32 24.49 1.85 -17.11
CA GLN A 32 23.60 2.08 -15.96
C GLN A 32 22.23 1.46 -16.27
N ARG A 33 21.77 0.59 -15.39
CA ARG A 33 20.43 0.03 -15.45
C ARG A 33 19.51 0.90 -14.59
N TRP A 34 18.30 1.11 -15.08
CA TRP A 34 17.35 2.06 -14.51
C TRP A 34 16.06 1.34 -14.19
N GLY A 35 15.68 1.37 -12.91
CA GLY A 35 14.32 1.09 -12.46
C GLY A 35 13.60 2.42 -12.25
N CYS A 36 12.31 2.50 -12.57
CA CYS A 36 11.54 3.71 -12.29
C CYS A 36 10.15 3.38 -11.79
N PHE A 37 9.67 4.22 -10.88
CA PHE A 37 8.32 4.19 -10.38
C PHE A 37 7.55 5.36 -10.98
N PHE A 38 6.39 5.04 -11.56
CA PHE A 38 5.40 6.02 -11.97
C PHE A 38 4.24 5.92 -10.99
N ILE A 39 4.13 6.89 -10.09
CA ILE A 39 3.10 6.93 -9.07
C ILE A 39 2.06 7.97 -9.45
N ASN A 40 0.79 7.59 -9.43
CA ASN A 40 -0.29 8.54 -9.69
C ASN A 40 -0.44 9.51 -8.50
N ASN A 41 -0.35 10.81 -8.75
CA ASN A 41 -0.47 11.85 -7.73
C ASN A 41 -1.86 11.89 -7.08
N SER A 42 -2.90 11.38 -7.75
CA SER A 42 -4.23 11.25 -7.15
C SER A 42 -4.32 10.07 -6.17
N TRP A 43 -3.34 9.16 -6.18
CA TRP A 43 -3.27 8.04 -5.27
C TRP A 43 -2.35 8.34 -4.09
N CYS A 44 -1.14 8.85 -4.35
CA CYS A 44 -0.18 9.23 -3.32
C CYS A 44 0.52 10.53 -3.73
N ASP A 45 0.47 11.55 -2.87
CA ASP A 45 1.19 12.80 -3.04
C ASP A 45 2.71 12.56 -2.95
N GLU A 46 3.49 13.36 -3.67
CA GLU A 46 4.95 13.29 -3.68
C GLU A 46 5.55 13.48 -2.27
N ARG A 47 4.93 14.30 -1.42
CA ARG A 47 5.37 14.50 -0.02
C ARG A 47 5.25 13.24 0.84
N ASN A 48 4.41 12.30 0.42
CA ASN A 48 4.17 11.01 1.08
C ASN A 48 4.89 9.85 0.38
N LEU A 49 5.81 10.16 -0.55
CA LEU A 49 6.66 9.21 -1.24
C LEU A 49 8.08 9.34 -0.74
N HIS A 50 8.63 8.24 -0.22
CA HIS A 50 9.99 8.21 0.31
C HIS A 50 10.75 7.01 -0.26
N SER A 51 11.88 7.29 -0.91
CA SER A 51 12.86 6.25 -1.22
C SER A 51 13.52 5.82 0.09
N ILE A 52 13.21 4.61 0.57
CA ILE A 52 13.73 4.12 1.85
C ILE A 52 14.97 3.25 1.70
N LYS A 53 15.15 2.57 0.55
CA LYS A 53 16.32 1.71 0.33
C LYS A 53 16.61 1.48 -1.14
N SER A 54 17.89 1.49 -1.49
CA SER A 54 18.39 1.05 -2.79
C SER A 54 19.53 0.08 -2.58
N PHE A 55 19.63 -0.91 -3.45
CA PHE A 55 20.73 -1.87 -3.41
C PHE A 55 21.09 -2.31 -4.83
N CYS A 56 22.39 -2.53 -5.03
CA CYS A 56 22.94 -2.94 -6.31
C CYS A 56 24.16 -3.83 -6.04
N SER A 57 24.06 -5.09 -6.43
CA SER A 57 25.13 -6.08 -6.45
C SER A 57 25.21 -6.70 -7.84
N PRO A 58 26.22 -7.54 -8.15
CA PRO A 58 26.28 -8.27 -9.41
C PRO A 58 25.06 -9.18 -9.66
N ASP A 59 24.41 -9.63 -8.59
CA ASP A 59 23.32 -10.62 -8.63
C ASP A 59 21.94 -10.02 -8.36
N LEU A 60 21.86 -8.82 -7.78
CA LEU A 60 20.60 -8.19 -7.38
C LEU A 60 20.65 -6.66 -7.51
N GLU A 61 19.64 -6.11 -8.17
CA GLU A 61 19.36 -4.67 -8.15
C GLU A 61 17.94 -4.47 -7.61
N PHE A 62 17.76 -3.61 -6.61
CA PHE A 62 16.40 -3.22 -6.18
C PHE A 62 16.30 -1.79 -5.65
N HIS A 63 15.07 -1.28 -5.66
CA HIS A 63 14.70 -0.02 -5.04
C HIS A 63 13.39 -0.16 -4.27
N MET A 64 13.35 0.32 -3.03
CA MET A 64 12.20 0.30 -2.14
C MET A 64 11.65 1.72 -1.93
N LEU A 65 10.37 1.86 -2.19
CA LEU A 65 9.61 3.08 -2.06
C LEU A 65 8.54 2.89 -1.01
N LEU A 66 8.56 3.72 0.03
CA LEU A 66 7.50 3.84 1.00
C LEU A 66 6.50 4.88 0.50
N CYS A 67 5.24 4.48 0.43
CA CYS A 67 4.13 5.29 -0.01
C CYS A 67 3.09 5.38 1.11
N GLN A 68 2.54 6.57 1.36
CA GLN A 68 1.37 6.76 2.22
C GLN A 68 0.22 7.38 1.41
N PRO A 69 -0.56 6.54 0.69
CA PRO A 69 -1.67 7.00 -0.13
C PRO A 69 -2.77 7.69 0.68
N PHE A 70 -3.58 8.53 0.02
CA PHE A 70 -4.71 9.21 0.66
C PHE A 70 -5.75 8.24 1.23
N TRP A 71 -5.93 7.09 0.57
CA TRP A 71 -6.92 6.08 0.92
C TRP A 71 -6.25 4.75 1.22
N LEU A 72 -5.60 4.67 2.38
CA LEU A 72 -5.00 3.44 2.87
C LEU A 72 -5.98 2.68 3.79
N PRO A 73 -6.17 1.36 3.60
CA PRO A 73 -6.94 0.57 4.57
C PRO A 73 -6.39 0.72 5.98
N ARG A 74 -7.26 0.84 6.98
CA ARG A 74 -6.91 1.09 8.39
C ARG A 74 -5.91 0.10 9.01
N GLU A 75 -5.80 -1.07 8.41
CA GLU A 75 -4.90 -2.14 8.84
C GLU A 75 -3.44 -1.95 8.39
N PHE A 76 -3.15 -0.92 7.58
CA PHE A 76 -1.80 -0.60 7.13
C PHE A 76 -1.41 0.82 7.50
N THR A 77 -0.13 1.03 7.82
CA THR A 77 0.43 2.36 8.11
C THR A 77 1.12 3.00 6.89
N ALA A 78 1.57 2.16 5.96
CA ALA A 78 2.15 2.53 4.67
C ALA A 78 2.09 1.36 3.67
N ILE A 79 2.47 1.61 2.42
CA ILE A 79 2.74 0.59 1.42
C ILE A 79 4.21 0.71 1.01
N ILE A 80 4.97 -0.36 1.13
CA ILE A 80 6.35 -0.45 0.66
C ILE A 80 6.37 -1.24 -0.64
N ILE A 81 6.71 -0.58 -1.73
CA ILE A 81 6.85 -1.17 -3.05
C ILE A 81 8.33 -1.35 -3.37
N THR A 82 8.73 -2.58 -3.67
CA THR A 82 10.09 -2.93 -4.05
C THR A 82 10.12 -3.28 -5.53
N ALA A 83 10.86 -2.53 -6.33
CA ALA A 83 11.18 -2.86 -7.71
C ALA A 83 12.46 -3.69 -7.72
N VAL A 84 12.41 -4.89 -8.28
CA VAL A 84 13.51 -5.86 -8.28
C VAL A 84 13.95 -6.18 -9.71
N TYR A 85 15.25 -6.30 -9.90
CA TYR A 85 15.85 -6.84 -11.10
C TYR A 85 16.96 -7.83 -10.73
N ILE A 86 16.82 -9.08 -11.14
CA ILE A 86 17.83 -10.14 -10.96
C ILE A 86 18.37 -10.50 -12.35
N PRO A 87 19.66 -10.24 -12.65
CA PRO A 87 20.23 -10.57 -13.95
C PRO A 87 20.07 -12.05 -14.35
N PRO A 88 19.90 -12.38 -15.64
CA PRO A 88 19.74 -13.77 -16.11
C PRO A 88 20.88 -14.73 -15.74
N GLN A 89 22.08 -14.19 -15.54
CA GLN A 89 23.31 -14.87 -15.16
C GLN A 89 23.64 -14.79 -13.66
N ALA A 90 22.75 -14.18 -12.85
CA ALA A 90 22.97 -14.01 -11.43
C ALA A 90 22.98 -15.35 -10.68
N ASN A 91 23.70 -15.38 -9.56
CA ASN A 91 23.53 -16.40 -8.54
C ASN A 91 22.20 -16.17 -7.81
N THR A 92 21.17 -16.95 -8.18
CA THR A 92 19.82 -16.78 -7.67
C THR A 92 19.73 -16.95 -6.16
N ASP A 93 20.48 -17.88 -5.57
CA ASP A 93 20.44 -18.13 -4.13
C ASP A 93 21.01 -16.97 -3.33
N GLN A 94 22.09 -16.36 -3.83
CA GLN A 94 22.67 -15.17 -3.23
C GLN A 94 21.73 -13.96 -3.39
N ALA A 95 21.22 -13.71 -4.59
CA ALA A 95 20.29 -12.62 -4.87
C ALA A 95 19.04 -12.70 -3.97
N LEU A 96 18.45 -13.89 -3.84
CA LEU A 96 17.28 -14.10 -3.00
C LEU A 96 17.61 -13.85 -1.53
N LYS A 97 18.73 -14.38 -1.01
CA LYS A 97 19.15 -14.14 0.39
C LYS A 97 19.36 -12.66 0.69
N GLU A 98 20.04 -11.93 -0.19
CA GLU A 98 20.26 -10.49 -0.08
C GLU A 98 18.91 -9.74 -0.08
N LEU A 99 18.04 -10.04 -1.04
CA LEU A 99 16.72 -9.41 -1.16
C LEU A 99 15.88 -9.64 0.10
N TYR A 100 15.78 -10.89 0.57
CA TYR A 100 14.96 -11.22 1.73
C TYR A 100 15.53 -10.65 3.04
N GLY A 101 16.85 -10.62 3.19
CA GLY A 101 17.50 -9.95 4.33
C GLY A 101 17.06 -8.49 4.42
N HIS A 102 17.10 -7.77 3.29
CA HIS A 102 16.66 -6.38 3.25
C HIS A 102 15.16 -6.19 3.43
N ILE A 103 14.32 -7.08 2.90
CA ILE A 103 12.88 -7.06 3.18
C ILE A 103 12.63 -7.24 4.68
N SER A 104 13.28 -8.23 5.31
CA SER A 104 13.10 -8.53 6.74
C SER A 104 13.55 -7.38 7.66
N GLU A 105 14.60 -6.66 7.29
CA GLU A 105 15.01 -5.43 7.98
C GLU A 105 13.88 -4.38 7.91
N GLN A 106 13.29 -4.18 6.73
CA GLN A 106 12.21 -3.20 6.58
C GLN A 106 10.91 -3.65 7.26
N GLU A 107 10.61 -4.94 7.30
CA GLU A 107 9.47 -5.48 8.07
C GLU A 107 9.63 -5.21 9.57
N THR A 108 10.86 -5.18 10.08
CA THR A 108 11.14 -4.83 11.49
C THR A 108 10.94 -3.34 11.75
N VAL A 109 11.32 -2.48 10.81
CA VAL A 109 11.16 -1.02 10.91
C VAL A 109 9.70 -0.59 10.71
N TYR A 110 8.98 -1.27 9.81
CA TYR A 110 7.60 -0.95 9.41
C TYR A 110 6.68 -2.17 9.56
N PRO A 111 6.39 -2.61 10.80
CA PRO A 111 5.69 -3.88 11.07
C PRO A 111 4.26 -3.92 10.49
N ASP A 112 3.60 -2.77 10.41
CA ASP A 112 2.23 -2.65 9.89
C ASP A 112 2.18 -2.12 8.44
N ALA A 113 3.31 -2.08 7.73
CA ALA A 113 3.31 -1.71 6.30
C ALA A 113 2.94 -2.89 5.40
N ALA A 114 2.24 -2.61 4.32
CA ALA A 114 1.97 -3.60 3.26
C ALA A 114 3.18 -3.69 2.32
N PHE A 115 3.75 -4.89 2.16
CA PHE A 115 4.89 -5.12 1.27
C PHE A 115 4.46 -5.68 -0.09
N ILE A 116 4.91 -5.02 -1.16
CA ILE A 116 4.74 -5.46 -2.54
C ILE A 116 6.11 -5.53 -3.18
N VAL A 117 6.52 -6.70 -3.67
CA VAL A 117 7.84 -6.92 -4.27
C VAL A 117 7.64 -7.38 -5.69
N ALA A 118 8.01 -6.57 -6.67
CA ALA A 118 7.73 -6.84 -8.08
C ALA A 118 8.89 -6.48 -8.99
N GLY A 119 8.99 -7.17 -10.12
CA GLY A 119 9.96 -6.87 -11.16
C GLY A 119 10.39 -8.11 -11.91
N ASP A 120 11.54 -8.05 -12.58
CA ASP A 120 12.08 -9.14 -13.38
C ASP A 120 13.01 -10.01 -12.53
N PHE A 121 12.51 -11.20 -12.19
CA PHE A 121 13.24 -12.17 -11.37
C PHE A 121 14.04 -13.16 -12.24
N ASN A 122 13.87 -13.12 -13.57
CA ASN A 122 14.41 -14.09 -14.50
C ASN A 122 14.12 -15.54 -14.08
N LYS A 123 15.08 -16.21 -13.45
CA LYS A 123 14.97 -17.61 -13.00
C LYS A 123 14.69 -17.76 -11.50
N ALA A 124 14.76 -16.66 -10.75
CA ALA A 124 14.66 -16.68 -9.30
C ALA A 124 13.19 -16.78 -8.85
N ASN A 125 12.95 -17.52 -7.77
CA ASN A 125 11.64 -17.65 -7.16
C ASN A 125 11.72 -17.30 -5.67
N LEU A 126 11.15 -16.18 -5.26
CA LEU A 126 11.24 -15.68 -3.89
C LEU A 126 10.59 -16.63 -2.87
N ARG A 127 9.64 -17.47 -3.30
CA ARG A 127 8.95 -18.43 -2.41
C ARG A 127 9.88 -19.49 -1.84
N THR A 128 11.02 -19.75 -2.48
CA THR A 128 11.98 -20.77 -2.01
C THR A 128 12.57 -20.42 -0.64
N ILE A 129 12.71 -19.12 -0.34
CA ILE A 129 13.25 -18.62 0.93
C ILE A 129 12.22 -17.85 1.76
N ALA A 130 11.16 -17.34 1.12
CA ALA A 130 10.12 -16.53 1.75
C ALA A 130 8.74 -17.11 1.41
N PRO A 131 8.37 -18.29 1.93
CA PRO A 131 7.15 -19.00 1.53
C PRO A 131 5.85 -18.24 1.87
N ARG A 132 5.91 -17.28 2.80
CA ARG A 132 4.82 -16.36 3.17
C ARG A 132 4.48 -15.32 2.10
N PHE A 133 5.40 -15.07 1.17
CA PHE A 133 5.15 -14.19 0.04
C PHE A 133 4.48 -14.98 -1.09
N PHE A 134 3.26 -14.62 -1.44
CA PHE A 134 2.49 -15.26 -2.50
C PHE A 134 2.76 -14.58 -3.83
N GLN A 135 2.97 -15.36 -4.89
CA GLN A 135 3.18 -14.86 -6.24
C GLN A 135 1.85 -14.61 -6.95
N HIS A 136 1.68 -13.42 -7.52
CA HIS A 136 0.42 -12.97 -8.15
C HIS A 136 0.46 -12.95 -9.69
N ILE A 137 1.63 -13.13 -10.29
CA ILE A 137 1.83 -13.18 -11.74
C ILE A 137 2.11 -14.63 -12.13
N THR A 138 1.18 -15.22 -12.89
CA THR A 138 1.26 -16.59 -13.40
C THR A 138 1.19 -16.65 -14.93
N ILE A 139 0.96 -15.51 -15.59
CA ILE A 139 0.97 -15.39 -17.04
C ILE A 139 2.40 -15.36 -17.59
N ASN A 140 2.58 -15.81 -18.83
CA ASN A 140 3.85 -15.64 -19.53
C ASN A 140 4.05 -14.15 -19.83
N THR A 141 5.24 -13.63 -19.49
CA THR A 141 5.54 -12.19 -19.53
C THR A 141 6.56 -11.86 -20.61
N CYS A 142 7.39 -12.81 -21.03
CA CYS A 142 8.34 -12.67 -22.13
C CYS A 142 8.30 -13.92 -23.01
N GLY A 143 7.62 -13.84 -24.16
CA GLY A 143 7.37 -14.98 -25.03
C GLY A 143 6.58 -16.09 -24.31
N ASP A 144 7.18 -17.27 -24.17
CA ASP A 144 6.64 -18.44 -23.49
C ASP A 144 7.08 -18.57 -22.01
N ARG A 145 7.77 -17.56 -21.47
CA ARG A 145 8.35 -17.57 -20.12
C ARG A 145 7.68 -16.54 -19.20
N ALA A 146 7.47 -16.91 -17.94
CA ALA A 146 7.07 -16.00 -16.88
C ALA A 146 8.31 -15.54 -16.10
N LEU A 147 8.90 -14.41 -16.50
CA LEU A 147 10.12 -13.86 -15.89
C LEU A 147 9.81 -12.77 -14.86
N ASP A 148 8.72 -12.04 -15.08
CA ASP A 148 8.27 -10.98 -14.18
C ASP A 148 7.40 -11.58 -13.08
N HIS A 149 7.71 -11.21 -11.84
CA HIS A 149 6.99 -11.68 -10.66
C HIS A 149 6.51 -10.50 -9.84
N CYS A 150 5.43 -10.74 -9.09
CA CYS A 150 4.92 -9.82 -8.08
C CYS A 150 4.54 -10.65 -6.87
N TYR A 151 5.08 -10.28 -5.72
CA TYR A 151 4.92 -10.97 -4.46
C TYR A 151 4.34 -10.04 -3.40
N SER A 152 3.49 -10.58 -2.53
CA SER A 152 3.07 -9.90 -1.30
C SER A 152 2.71 -10.92 -0.23
N PRO A 153 2.72 -10.56 1.08
CA PRO A 153 2.32 -11.48 2.15
C PRO A 153 0.80 -11.74 2.19
N PHE A 154 0.04 -11.15 1.27
CA PHE A 154 -1.42 -11.25 1.22
C PHE A 154 -1.84 -12.29 0.19
N TRP A 155 -2.57 -13.30 0.65
CA TRP A 155 -3.16 -14.30 -0.24
C TRP A 155 -4.17 -13.65 -1.20
N ASP A 156 -4.12 -14.04 -2.48
CA ASP A 156 -5.04 -13.57 -3.54
C ASP A 156 -5.18 -12.03 -3.57
N ALA A 157 -4.05 -11.34 -3.41
CA ALA A 157 -4.03 -9.88 -3.35
C ALA A 157 -4.32 -9.24 -4.71
N TYR A 158 -3.83 -9.85 -5.78
CA TYR A 158 -3.93 -9.32 -7.13
C TYR A 158 -4.27 -10.38 -8.16
N ARG A 159 -5.04 -9.98 -9.17
CA ARG A 159 -5.20 -10.71 -10.42
C ARG A 159 -4.36 -10.05 -11.50
N SER A 160 -3.55 -10.84 -12.20
CA SER A 160 -2.69 -10.37 -13.28
C SER A 160 -3.38 -10.47 -14.64
N PHE A 161 -3.29 -9.39 -15.42
CA PHE A 161 -3.81 -9.32 -16.78
C PHE A 161 -2.71 -8.84 -17.74
N PRO A 162 -2.48 -9.53 -18.86
CA PRO A 162 -1.51 -9.07 -19.85
C PRO A 162 -1.99 -7.79 -20.52
N ARG A 163 -1.05 -6.90 -20.77
CA ARG A 163 -1.21 -5.68 -21.55
C ARG A 163 -0.13 -5.64 -22.64
N PRO A 164 -0.38 -4.90 -23.74
CA PRO A 164 0.64 -4.73 -24.78
C PRO A 164 1.98 -4.27 -24.19
N PRO A 165 3.11 -4.73 -24.75
CA PRO A 165 4.43 -4.24 -24.36
C PRO A 165 4.53 -2.72 -24.42
N PHE A 166 5.30 -2.13 -23.51
CA PHE A 166 5.65 -0.72 -23.64
C PHE A 166 6.68 -0.54 -24.76
N GLY A 167 6.29 0.20 -25.80
CA GLY A 167 7.18 0.54 -26.91
C GLY A 167 7.69 -0.71 -27.66
N LYS A 168 9.00 -0.95 -27.61
CA LYS A 168 9.67 -2.08 -28.28
C LYS A 168 10.13 -3.17 -27.32
N SER A 169 9.60 -3.18 -26.09
CA SER A 169 9.93 -4.23 -25.14
C SER A 169 9.44 -5.59 -25.66
N ASP A 170 10.24 -6.62 -25.39
CA ASP A 170 9.91 -8.03 -25.55
C ASP A 170 9.13 -8.59 -24.35
N HIS A 171 9.02 -7.81 -23.26
CA HIS A 171 8.15 -8.10 -22.13
C HIS A 171 6.77 -7.49 -22.33
N LEU A 172 5.73 -8.27 -21.99
CA LEU A 172 4.38 -7.78 -21.81
C LEU A 172 4.33 -6.82 -20.63
N SER A 173 3.49 -5.81 -20.74
CA SER A 173 3.11 -5.01 -19.58
C SER A 173 2.07 -5.80 -18.78
N ILE A 174 2.05 -5.66 -17.46
CA ILE A 174 1.18 -6.46 -16.60
C ILE A 174 0.32 -5.52 -15.77
N LEU A 175 -0.99 -5.64 -15.92
CA LEU A 175 -1.95 -4.94 -15.07
C LEU A 175 -2.33 -5.82 -13.89
N LEU A 176 -1.98 -5.38 -12.68
CA LEU A 176 -2.42 -6.00 -11.44
C LEU A 176 -3.67 -5.28 -10.94
N LEU A 177 -4.80 -5.99 -10.91
CA LEU A 177 -6.02 -5.49 -10.29
C LEU A 177 -6.15 -6.06 -8.88
N PRO A 178 -6.47 -5.24 -7.87
CA PRO A 178 -6.64 -5.73 -6.50
C PRO A 178 -7.81 -6.71 -6.46
N ALA A 179 -7.52 -7.93 -5.99
CA ALA A 179 -8.53 -8.91 -5.55
C ALA A 179 -8.66 -8.92 -4.02
N TYR A 180 -7.72 -8.27 -3.33
CA TYR A 180 -7.70 -8.14 -1.89
C TYR A 180 -9.03 -7.58 -1.32
N ARG A 181 -9.56 -8.26 -0.30
CA ARG A 181 -10.67 -7.77 0.51
C ARG A 181 -10.14 -7.41 1.90
N GLN A 182 -10.38 -6.17 2.32
CA GLN A 182 -10.01 -5.65 3.64
C GLN A 182 -10.49 -6.58 4.77
N LYS A 183 -9.72 -6.71 5.86
CA LYS A 183 -10.05 -7.60 6.98
C LYS A 183 -11.44 -7.34 7.55
N LEU A 184 -11.80 -6.07 7.74
CA LEU A 184 -13.14 -5.65 8.20
C LEU A 184 -14.28 -6.20 7.32
N LYS A 185 -14.06 -6.35 6.01
CA LYS A 185 -15.04 -6.88 5.06
C LYS A 185 -14.98 -8.40 4.92
N ARG A 186 -13.97 -9.05 5.51
CA ARG A 186 -13.80 -10.52 5.54
C ARG A 186 -14.38 -11.12 6.81
N GLU A 187 -14.28 -10.40 7.93
CA GLU A 187 -14.85 -10.83 9.21
C GLU A 187 -16.38 -10.72 9.17
N ALA A 188 -17.05 -11.73 9.73
CA ALA A 188 -18.50 -11.67 9.89
C ALA A 188 -18.85 -10.52 10.86
N PRO A 189 -19.92 -9.76 10.62
CA PRO A 189 -20.36 -8.72 11.54
C PRO A 189 -20.54 -9.30 12.95
N ALA A 190 -19.80 -8.77 13.91
CA ALA A 190 -19.97 -9.13 15.32
C ALA A 190 -21.02 -8.21 15.96
N LEU A 191 -22.05 -8.80 16.57
CA LEU A 191 -22.94 -8.05 17.45
C LEU A 191 -22.19 -7.73 18.74
N ARG A 192 -22.08 -6.45 19.06
CA ARG A 192 -21.59 -5.97 20.35
C ARG A 192 -22.69 -5.17 21.03
N GLU A 193 -22.96 -5.50 22.28
CA GLU A 193 -23.79 -4.65 23.12
C GLU A 193 -22.94 -3.45 23.54
N ILE A 194 -23.30 -2.28 23.01
CA ILE A 194 -22.67 -1.02 23.38
C ILE A 194 -23.60 -0.32 24.36
N GLN A 195 -23.01 0.23 25.42
CA GLN A 195 -23.74 1.11 26.32
C GLN A 195 -23.97 2.43 25.58
N CYS A 196 -25.20 2.62 25.09
CA CYS A 196 -25.61 3.89 24.53
C CYS A 196 -25.94 4.86 25.68
N TRP A 197 -25.62 6.12 25.47
CA TRP A 197 -26.05 7.19 26.36
C TRP A 197 -27.57 7.32 26.28
N SER A 198 -28.18 7.72 27.39
CA SER A 198 -29.61 8.03 27.39
C SER A 198 -29.84 9.39 26.74
N ASP A 199 -31.03 9.61 26.16
CA ASP A 199 -31.40 10.92 25.59
C ASP A 199 -31.23 12.07 26.61
N HIS A 200 -31.41 11.76 27.90
CA HIS A 200 -31.19 12.71 29.00
C HIS A 200 -29.70 13.04 29.19
N SER A 201 -28.82 12.04 29.14
CA SER A 201 -27.37 12.21 29.24
C SER A 201 -26.83 12.99 28.03
N ASP A 202 -27.35 12.72 26.84
CA ASP A 202 -27.01 13.47 25.63
C ASP A 202 -27.44 14.92 25.72
N ALA A 203 -28.66 15.19 26.22
CA ALA A 203 -29.15 16.56 26.43
C ALA A 203 -28.30 17.33 27.47
N ILE A 204 -27.90 16.68 28.56
CA ILE A 204 -27.00 17.29 29.56
C ILE A 204 -25.64 17.61 28.93
N LEU A 205 -25.08 16.69 28.15
CA LEU A 205 -23.78 16.91 27.51
C LEU A 205 -23.85 18.03 26.47
N GLN A 206 -24.92 18.08 25.68
CA GLN A 206 -25.16 19.15 24.71
C GLN A 206 -25.26 20.51 25.41
N ASP A 207 -26.03 20.59 26.49
CA ASP A 207 -26.14 21.80 27.31
C ASP A 207 -24.79 22.21 27.91
N CYS A 208 -23.99 21.24 28.37
CA CYS A 208 -22.62 21.51 28.82
C CYS A 208 -21.77 22.11 27.70
N PHE A 209 -21.82 21.58 26.48
CA PHE A 209 -21.07 22.11 25.34
C PHE A 209 -21.54 23.50 24.89
N ASP A 210 -22.83 23.78 24.99
CA ASP A 210 -23.38 25.09 24.64
C ASP A 210 -22.92 26.18 25.63
N HIS A 211 -22.60 25.81 26.87
CA HIS A 211 -22.11 26.70 27.93
C HIS A 211 -20.59 26.72 28.08
N VAL A 212 -19.85 25.86 27.37
CA VAL A 212 -18.39 25.91 27.36
C VAL A 212 -17.91 27.13 26.57
N ASP A 213 -17.02 27.91 27.17
CA ASP A 213 -16.31 28.99 26.48
C ASP A 213 -15.27 28.39 25.52
N TRP A 214 -15.70 28.16 24.27
CA TRP A 214 -14.84 27.67 23.21
C TRP A 214 -13.75 28.66 22.80
N ASP A 215 -13.93 29.96 23.07
CA ASP A 215 -12.95 30.99 22.72
C ASP A 215 -11.73 30.92 23.65
N MET A 216 -11.90 30.50 24.90
CA MET A 216 -10.78 30.16 25.78
C MET A 216 -9.87 29.11 25.16
N PHE A 217 -10.43 28.05 24.57
CA PHE A 217 -9.64 26.98 23.93
C PHE A 217 -8.94 27.46 22.66
N ARG A 218 -9.60 28.30 21.86
CA ARG A 218 -8.99 28.93 20.67
C ARG A 218 -7.83 29.84 21.06
N ALA A 219 -8.03 30.71 22.03
CA ALA A 219 -7.02 31.64 22.54
C ALA A 219 -5.83 30.91 23.18
N ALA A 220 -6.06 29.81 23.91
CA ALA A 220 -4.99 29.00 24.48
C ALA A 220 -4.23 28.16 23.43
N SER A 221 -4.79 28.01 22.22
CA SER A 221 -4.18 27.27 21.11
C SER A 221 -3.40 28.15 20.12
N ASP A 222 -3.20 29.44 20.42
CA ASP A 222 -2.60 30.42 19.49
C ASP A 222 -3.26 30.41 18.09
N ASP A 223 -4.58 30.20 18.03
CA ASP A 223 -5.37 29.99 16.80
C ASP A 223 -4.92 28.79 15.91
N ASP A 224 -4.06 27.91 16.41
CA ASP A 224 -3.62 26.67 15.73
C ASP A 224 -4.18 25.42 16.42
N ILE A 225 -5.51 25.31 16.44
CA ILE A 225 -6.22 24.11 16.93
C ILE A 225 -5.85 22.85 16.12
N GLU A 226 -5.43 23.03 14.86
CA GLU A 226 -5.03 21.95 13.95
C GLU A 226 -3.64 21.36 14.29
N ALA A 227 -2.79 22.08 15.04
CA ALA A 227 -1.57 21.51 15.60
C ALA A 227 -1.86 20.30 16.51
N TYR A 228 -2.99 20.33 17.21
CA TYR A 228 -3.43 19.24 18.10
C TYR A 228 -4.20 18.15 17.37
N SER A 229 -4.81 18.45 16.22
CA SER A 229 -5.58 17.47 15.44
C SER A 229 -4.70 16.46 14.70
N ARG A 230 -3.43 16.79 14.42
CA ARG A 230 -2.43 15.89 13.78
C ARG A 230 -2.21 14.56 14.51
N HIS A 231 -2.56 14.47 15.79
CA HIS A 231 -2.49 13.22 16.57
C HIS A 231 -3.87 12.65 16.95
N SER A 232 -4.96 13.30 16.54
CA SER A 232 -6.32 12.87 16.84
C SER A 232 -6.92 12.10 15.67
N TYR A 233 -7.26 10.82 15.92
CA TYR A 233 -8.04 10.01 15.00
C TYR A 233 -9.51 10.45 15.11
N VAL A 234 -10.02 11.18 14.11
CA VAL A 234 -11.47 11.41 14.01
C VAL A 234 -12.13 10.08 13.63
N PHE A 235 -12.73 9.43 14.61
CA PHE A 235 -13.67 8.33 14.38
C PHE A 235 -14.94 8.91 13.78
N HIS A 236 -15.10 8.82 12.47
CA HIS A 236 -16.43 8.94 11.86
C HIS A 236 -17.16 7.62 12.15
N GLN A 237 -17.81 7.54 13.31
CA GLN A 237 -18.79 6.50 13.57
C GLN A 237 -20.05 6.96 12.85
N GLU A 238 -20.43 6.31 11.75
CA GLU A 238 -21.80 6.40 11.25
C GLU A 238 -22.71 6.01 12.41
N VAL A 239 -23.35 7.00 13.03
CA VAL A 239 -24.45 6.75 13.97
C VAL A 239 -25.55 6.14 13.12
N CYS A 240 -25.61 4.80 13.11
CA CYS A 240 -26.75 4.07 12.60
C CYS A 240 -27.96 4.48 13.45
N ARG A 241 -28.67 5.54 13.04
CA ARG A 241 -30.00 5.84 13.57
C ARG A 241 -30.84 4.60 13.32
N ARG A 242 -31.22 3.91 14.40
CA ARG A 242 -32.25 2.87 14.37
C ARG A 242 -33.47 3.50 13.70
N ARG A 243 -33.79 3.07 12.47
CA ARG A 243 -35.18 3.16 12.02
C ARG A 243 -35.94 2.20 12.93
N SER A 244 -36.72 2.74 13.84
CA SER A 244 -37.69 1.95 14.59
C SER A 244 -38.53 1.21 13.54
N ALA A 245 -38.45 -0.12 13.54
CA ALA A 245 -39.32 -0.93 12.71
C ALA A 245 -40.74 -0.74 13.26
N ASP A 246 -41.55 0.01 12.53
CA ASP A 246 -42.97 0.12 12.81
C ASP A 246 -43.60 -1.27 12.66
N LYS A 247 -43.96 -1.88 13.79
CA LYS A 247 -44.50 -3.25 13.86
C LYS A 247 -45.90 -3.38 13.27
N ASN A 248 -46.46 -2.32 12.67
CA ASN A 248 -47.83 -2.30 12.15
C ASN A 248 -47.95 -2.20 10.61
N ASN A 249 -46.90 -2.49 9.84
CA ASN A 249 -47.02 -2.54 8.38
C ASN A 249 -47.32 -3.97 7.87
N PRO A 250 -48.54 -4.27 7.38
CA PRO A 250 -48.96 -5.63 6.99
C PRO A 250 -48.36 -6.16 5.67
N HIS A 251 -47.40 -5.48 5.05
CA HIS A 251 -46.92 -5.79 3.70
C HIS A 251 -45.45 -6.24 3.57
N LEU A 252 -44.81 -6.79 4.62
CA LEU A 252 -43.52 -7.46 4.45
C LEU A 252 -43.64 -9.00 4.43
N PRO A 253 -43.05 -9.69 3.43
CA PRO A 253 -43.12 -11.15 3.33
C PRO A 253 -42.29 -11.81 4.45
N GLN A 254 -42.93 -12.75 5.15
CA GLN A 254 -42.29 -13.57 6.18
C GLN A 254 -41.29 -14.55 5.55
N PRO A 255 -40.10 -14.76 6.15
CA PRO A 255 -39.11 -15.72 5.66
C PRO A 255 -39.62 -17.16 5.83
N LYS A 256 -39.58 -17.94 4.74
CA LYS A 256 -39.88 -19.38 4.77
C LYS A 256 -38.75 -20.11 5.47
N THR A 257 -39.07 -20.86 6.51
CA THR A 257 -38.21 -21.93 7.04
C THR A 257 -38.10 -23.04 5.99
N MET A 258 -36.87 -23.43 5.66
CA MET A 258 -36.58 -24.68 4.96
C MET A 258 -35.96 -25.63 5.98
N ASP A 259 -36.63 -26.78 6.16
CA ASP A 259 -36.04 -28.02 6.66
C ASP A 259 -35.06 -28.60 5.61
#